data_AF-A0A494YBX2-F1
#
_entry.id   AF-A0A494YBX2-F1
#
_cell.length_a   1.000
_cell.length_b   1.000
_cell.length_c   1.000
_cell.angle_alpha   90.00
_cell.angle_beta   90.00
_cell.angle_gamma   90.00
#
_symmetry.space_group_name_H-M   'P 1'
#
loop_
_entity.id
_entity.type
_entity.pdbx_description
1 polymer ?
#
loop_
_entity_poly.entity_id
_entity_poly.type
_entity_poly.pdbx_seq_one_letter_code
_entity_poly.pdbx_strand_id
1 'polypeptide(L)'
;MFQVVTATDLLQNLAVAVPSDLALLQFSEAHDMASILQVGNRWRAQIRKRGQSIAKTFRTKGAAEQWAREREVEIDNGSGVACEPSTTLKVLIAAYREARANSGRPVAPKSNEHYVLNRLDDALGKTIAARLSTQDIVRFARARM
;
A
#
# COMPACT_ATOMS: atom_id res chain seq x y z
N MET A 1 -20.11 -68.49 15.71
CA MET A 1 -20.40 -67.86 17.02
C MET A 1 -19.33 -66.82 17.24
N PHE A 2 -19.66 -65.55 17.04
CA PHE A 2 -18.71 -64.42 17.11
C PHE A 2 -18.31 -64.15 18.56
N GLN A 3 -17.02 -64.07 18.84
CA GLN A 3 -16.49 -63.48 20.06
C GLN A 3 -15.73 -62.21 19.67
N VAL A 4 -16.21 -61.11 20.24
CA VAL A 4 -15.87 -59.72 19.97
C VAL A 4 -14.55 -59.41 20.66
N VAL A 5 -13.50 -59.10 19.90
CA VAL A 5 -12.26 -58.57 20.47
C VAL A 5 -12.45 -57.07 20.68
N THR A 6 -12.62 -56.70 21.95
CA THR A 6 -12.79 -55.34 22.43
C THR A 6 -11.48 -54.55 22.34
N ALA A 7 -11.59 -53.28 21.98
CA ALA A 7 -10.50 -52.38 21.59
C ALA A 7 -9.61 -51.88 22.74
N THR A 8 -9.13 -52.78 23.61
CA THR A 8 -8.40 -52.41 24.84
C THR A 8 -6.92 -52.84 24.84
N ASP A 9 -6.37 -53.30 23.72
CA ASP A 9 -5.03 -53.92 23.68
C ASP A 9 -4.10 -53.35 22.59
N LEU A 10 -4.14 -52.03 22.39
CA LEU A 10 -3.13 -51.29 21.60
C LEU A 10 -2.59 -50.07 22.36
N LEU A 11 -2.37 -50.21 23.67
CA LEU A 11 -1.76 -49.18 24.51
C LEU A 11 -0.43 -49.63 25.12
N GLN A 12 0.54 -49.99 24.27
CA GLN A 12 1.95 -50.09 24.69
C GLN A 12 2.87 -49.75 23.53
N ASN A 13 3.19 -48.47 23.33
CA ASN A 13 4.57 -47.97 23.44
C ASN A 13 4.75 -46.53 22.96
N LEU A 14 5.67 -45.85 23.66
CA LEU A 14 6.40 -44.64 23.31
C LEU A 14 5.63 -43.31 23.37
N ALA A 15 5.69 -42.73 24.56
CA ALA A 15 5.86 -41.29 24.71
C ALA A 15 7.11 -40.83 23.92
N VAL A 16 6.87 -40.15 22.80
CA VAL A 16 7.81 -39.19 22.22
C VAL A 16 7.06 -37.87 22.15
N ALA A 17 7.51 -36.90 22.93
CA ALA A 17 7.03 -35.54 22.83
C ALA A 17 7.32 -35.01 21.42
N VAL A 18 6.28 -34.87 20.60
CA VAL A 18 6.35 -34.15 19.32
C VAL A 18 5.46 -32.91 19.49
N PRO A 19 6.04 -31.70 19.39
CA PRO A 19 5.37 -30.46 19.69
C PRO A 19 4.25 -30.16 18.69
N SER A 20 3.23 -29.49 19.21
CA SER A 20 2.07 -28.92 18.52
C SER A 20 2.35 -28.55 17.06
N ASP A 21 1.72 -29.28 16.15
CA ASP A 21 1.79 -29.08 14.71
C ASP A 21 1.00 -27.83 14.27
N LEU A 22 1.52 -26.68 14.69
CA LEU A 22 1.32 -25.35 14.11
C LEU A 22 2.35 -25.17 12.97
N ALA A 23 2.52 -26.14 12.08
CA ALA A 23 3.48 -26.05 10.97
C ALA A 23 2.84 -25.62 9.64
N LEU A 24 1.91 -24.66 9.65
CA LEU A 24 1.44 -24.00 8.41
C LEU A 24 1.22 -22.50 8.53
N LEU A 25 1.95 -21.81 9.41
CA LEU A 25 2.09 -20.35 9.33
C LEU A 25 3.53 -19.93 9.65
N GLN A 26 4.50 -20.57 8.98
CA GLN A 26 5.70 -19.83 8.59
C GLN A 26 5.36 -18.92 7.39
N PHE A 27 4.34 -18.06 7.56
CA PHE A 27 4.39 -16.77 6.89
C PHE A 27 5.58 -16.08 7.53
N SER A 28 6.72 -16.16 6.85
CA SER A 28 7.83 -15.30 7.17
C SER A 28 7.27 -13.88 7.32
N GLU A 29 7.38 -13.33 8.51
CA GLU A 29 7.66 -11.91 8.70
C GLU A 29 8.98 -11.61 7.96
N ALA A 30 8.97 -11.74 6.64
CA ALA A 30 9.95 -11.18 5.74
C ALA A 30 9.62 -9.69 5.66
N HIS A 31 9.88 -9.04 6.79
CA HIS A 31 10.12 -7.63 7.02
C HIS A 31 9.61 -6.69 5.91
N ASP A 32 8.60 -5.92 6.27
CA ASP A 32 8.16 -4.65 5.67
C ASP A 32 9.29 -3.59 5.62
N MET A 33 10.43 -3.91 4.99
CA MET A 33 11.67 -3.14 5.04
C MET A 33 12.25 -2.77 3.67
N ALA A 34 12.89 -1.60 3.64
CA ALA A 34 13.75 -1.17 2.57
C ALA A 34 15.01 -2.06 2.48
N SER A 35 15.25 -2.57 1.28
CA SER A 35 16.45 -3.33 0.92
C SER A 35 17.39 -2.47 0.10
N ILE A 36 18.67 -2.47 0.45
CA ILE A 36 19.73 -1.79 -0.30
C ILE A 36 20.57 -2.86 -1.01
N LEU A 37 20.48 -2.90 -2.34
CA LEU A 37 21.14 -3.87 -3.19
C LEU A 37 22.25 -3.21 -3.99
N GLN A 38 23.44 -3.82 -4.03
CA GLN A 38 24.49 -3.38 -4.95
C GLN A 38 24.21 -3.93 -6.36
N VAL A 39 24.17 -3.05 -7.35
CA VAL A 39 23.92 -3.40 -8.77
C VAL A 39 25.06 -2.82 -9.59
N GLY A 40 26.05 -3.66 -9.91
CA GLY A 40 27.29 -3.23 -10.54
C GLY A 40 28.03 -2.19 -9.68
N ASN A 41 28.23 -0.98 -10.22
CA ASN A 41 28.85 0.15 -9.52
C ASN A 41 27.83 1.10 -8.86
N ARG A 42 26.56 0.71 -8.74
CA ARG A 42 25.48 1.53 -8.17
C ARG A 42 24.80 0.82 -7.01
N TRP A 43 23.99 1.60 -6.29
CA TRP A 43 23.23 1.16 -5.12
C TRP A 43 21.74 1.33 -5.38
N ARG A 44 20.98 0.24 -5.41
CA ARG A 44 19.52 0.24 -5.54
C ARG A 44 18.88 0.17 -4.17
N ALA A 45 18.07 1.16 -3.83
CA ALA A 45 17.11 1.06 -2.73
C ALA A 45 15.78 0.52 -3.27
N GLN A 46 15.20 -0.47 -2.60
CA GLN A 46 13.93 -1.07 -2.94
C GLN A 46 13.07 -1.24 -1.68
N ILE A 47 11.86 -0.70 -1.70
CA ILE A 47 10.91 -0.74 -0.59
C ILE A 47 9.69 -1.52 -1.04
N ARG A 48 9.29 -2.48 -0.22
CA ARG A 48 8.04 -3.24 -0.38
C ARG A 48 7.27 -3.12 0.92
N LYS A 49 6.22 -2.30 0.92
CA LYS A 49 5.44 -2.02 2.14
C LYS A 49 4.01 -1.62 1.77
N ARG A 50 3.02 -2.09 2.55
CA ARG A 50 1.59 -1.76 2.37
C ARG A 50 1.06 -1.93 0.92
N GLY A 51 1.50 -2.98 0.23
CA GLY A 51 1.09 -3.25 -1.16
C GLY A 51 1.73 -2.32 -2.21
N GLN A 52 2.62 -1.41 -1.81
CA GLN A 52 3.40 -0.55 -2.69
C GLN A 52 4.83 -1.10 -2.83
N SER A 53 5.34 -1.13 -4.06
CA SER A 53 6.72 -1.52 -4.37
C SER A 53 7.40 -0.42 -5.17
N ILE A 54 8.36 0.28 -4.56
CA ILE A 54 9.14 1.34 -5.19
C ILE A 54 10.63 1.02 -5.14
N ALA A 55 11.36 1.37 -6.20
CA ALA A 55 12.80 1.18 -6.25
C ALA A 55 13.51 2.33 -6.97
N LYS A 56 14.69 2.70 -6.49
CA LYS A 56 15.52 3.76 -7.08
C LYS A 56 17.01 3.45 -6.94
N THR A 57 17.80 3.81 -7.95
CA THR A 57 19.25 3.57 -7.99
C THR A 57 20.06 4.85 -7.78
N PHE A 58 21.15 4.73 -7.02
CA PHE A 58 22.02 5.82 -6.58
C PHE A 58 23.48 5.48 -6.86
N ARG A 59 24.33 6.52 -6.87
CA ARG A 59 25.78 6.35 -7.04
C ARG A 59 26.47 5.90 -5.76
N THR A 60 25.93 6.26 -4.59
CA THR A 60 26.52 5.95 -3.28
C THR A 60 25.53 5.21 -2.39
N LYS A 61 26.04 4.38 -1.49
CA LYS A 61 25.24 3.61 -0.54
C LYS A 61 24.44 4.51 0.40
N GLY A 62 25.10 5.54 0.95
CA GLY A 62 24.46 6.48 1.88
C GLY A 62 23.28 7.24 1.27
N ALA A 63 23.34 7.58 -0.02
CA ALA A 63 22.22 8.21 -0.71
C ALA A 63 21.03 7.25 -0.89
N ALA A 64 21.31 5.96 -1.12
CA ALA A 64 20.28 4.94 -1.21
C ALA A 64 19.60 4.68 0.14
N GLU A 65 20.38 4.59 1.22
CA GLU A 65 19.89 4.42 2.59
C GLU A 65 19.06 5.63 3.06
N GLN A 66 19.54 6.84 2.78
CA GLN A 66 18.82 8.07 3.14
C GLN A 66 17.48 8.17 2.43
N TRP A 67 17.45 7.94 1.11
CA TRP A 67 16.21 7.93 0.34
C TRP A 67 15.25 6.82 0.80
N ALA A 68 15.80 5.65 1.16
CA ALA A 68 15.02 4.54 1.67
C ALA A 68 14.26 4.92 2.95
N ARG A 69 14.98 5.46 3.96
CA ARG A 69 14.39 5.89 5.23
C ARG A 69 13.33 6.97 5.05
N GLU A 70 13.59 7.96 4.20
CA GLU A 70 12.61 9.03 3.92
C GLU A 70 11.31 8.47 3.33
N ARG A 71 11.42 7.51 2.39
CA ARG A 71 10.26 6.88 1.77
C ARG A 71 9.54 5.90 2.69
N GLU A 72 10.26 5.18 3.56
CA GLU A 72 9.63 4.34 4.58
C GLU A 72 8.77 5.17 5.53
N VAL A 73 9.32 6.28 6.03
CA VAL A 73 8.56 7.23 6.87
C VAL A 73 7.35 7.78 6.12
N GLU A 74 7.49 8.09 4.83
CA GLU A 74 6.39 8.57 4.01
C GLU A 74 5.28 7.51 3.83
N ILE A 75 5.66 6.26 3.57
CA ILE A 75 4.72 5.13 3.43
C ILE A 75 4.05 4.81 4.77
N ASP A 76 4.79 4.89 5.88
CA ASP A 76 4.28 4.68 7.23
C ASP A 76 3.28 5.75 7.64
N ASN A 77 3.60 7.00 7.35
CA ASN A 77 2.75 8.15 7.62
C ASN A 77 1.58 8.27 6.61
N GLY A 78 1.51 7.41 5.58
CA GLY A 78 0.49 7.45 4.54
C GLY A 78 0.56 8.70 3.64
N SER A 79 1.67 9.42 3.71
CA SER A 79 1.82 10.78 3.21
C SER A 79 2.55 10.81 1.88
N GLY A 80 2.08 10.06 0.88
CA GLY A 80 2.50 10.28 -0.50
C GLY A 80 2.22 11.74 -0.87
N VAL A 81 3.25 12.60 -0.87
CA VAL A 81 3.15 14.07 -0.93
C VAL A 81 2.24 14.62 0.17
N ALA A 82 2.83 15.09 1.29
CA ALA A 82 2.11 15.80 2.32
C ALA A 82 1.39 17.02 1.73
N CYS A 83 0.11 16.86 1.39
CA CYS A 83 -0.84 17.96 1.42
C CYS A 83 -0.69 18.62 2.78
N GLU A 84 -0.57 19.95 2.82
CA GLU A 84 -0.74 20.68 4.08
C GLU A 84 -1.98 20.12 4.79
N PRO A 85 -1.97 19.94 6.11
CA PRO A 85 -3.02 19.22 6.85
C PRO A 85 -4.42 19.83 6.70
N SER A 86 -4.52 21.03 6.12
CA SER A 86 -5.75 21.74 5.78
C SER A 86 -6.11 21.71 4.28
N THR A 87 -5.26 21.17 3.42
CA THR A 87 -5.51 21.14 1.96
C THR A 87 -6.73 20.29 1.67
N THR A 88 -7.73 20.91 1.04
CA THR A 88 -8.93 20.21 0.61
C THR A 88 -8.77 19.63 -0.80
N LEU A 89 -9.59 18.65 -1.14
CA LEU A 89 -9.59 18.08 -2.48
C LEU A 89 -9.89 19.14 -3.56
N LYS A 90 -10.70 20.16 -3.24
CA LYS A 90 -10.94 21.30 -4.14
C LYS A 90 -9.65 22.00 -4.56
N VAL A 91 -8.75 22.24 -3.60
CA VAL A 91 -7.45 22.88 -3.86
C VAL A 91 -6.60 21.99 -4.77
N LEU A 92 -6.59 20.68 -4.53
CA LEU A 92 -5.89 19.71 -5.40
C LEU A 92 -6.47 19.66 -6.81
N ILE A 93 -7.80 19.72 -6.97
CA ILE A 93 -8.46 19.76 -8.27
C ILE A 93 -8.06 21.03 -9.03
N ALA A 94 -8.01 22.18 -8.36
CA ALA A 94 -7.54 23.43 -8.96
C ALA A 94 -6.08 23.33 -9.40
N ALA A 95 -5.19 22.84 -8.53
CA ALA A 95 -3.77 22.64 -8.85
C ALA A 95 -3.58 21.67 -10.04
N TYR A 96 -4.38 20.61 -10.12
CA TYR A 96 -4.38 19.70 -11.26
C TYR A 96 -4.76 20.40 -12.57
N ARG A 97 -5.81 21.23 -12.55
CA ARG A 97 -6.24 22.00 -13.74
C ARG A 97 -5.15 22.97 -14.19
N GLU A 98 -4.48 23.63 -13.25
CA GLU A 98 -3.35 24.51 -13.53
C GLU A 98 -2.16 23.75 -14.13
N ALA A 99 -1.77 22.61 -13.54
CA ALA A 99 -0.71 21.76 -14.07
C ALA A 99 -1.00 21.29 -15.52
N ARG A 100 -2.26 20.95 -15.81
CA ARG A 100 -2.71 20.60 -17.16
C ARG A 100 -2.59 21.79 -18.13
N ALA A 101 -3.00 22.99 -17.71
CA ALA A 101 -2.83 24.19 -18.51
C ALA A 101 -1.35 24.48 -18.80
N ASN A 102 -0.49 24.40 -17.79
CA ASN A 102 0.96 24.64 -17.91
C ASN A 102 1.66 23.61 -18.81
N SER A 103 1.14 22.38 -18.89
CA SER A 103 1.64 21.35 -19.81
C SER A 103 1.23 21.57 -21.28
N GLY A 104 0.49 22.64 -21.59
CA GLY A 104 -0.07 22.89 -22.93
C GLY A 104 -1.28 22.00 -23.28
N ARG A 105 -1.82 21.26 -22.30
CA ARG A 105 -2.96 20.35 -22.47
C ARG A 105 -4.06 20.66 -21.44
N PRO A 106 -4.67 21.87 -21.51
CA PRO A 106 -5.69 22.26 -20.55
C PRO A 106 -6.88 21.30 -20.57
N VAL A 107 -7.57 21.21 -19.44
CA VAL A 107 -8.81 20.43 -19.35
C VAL A 107 -9.89 21.12 -20.18
N ALA A 108 -10.23 20.53 -21.33
CA ALA A 108 -11.19 21.13 -22.26
C ALA A 108 -12.58 21.30 -21.61
N PRO A 109 -13.28 22.44 -21.86
CA PRO A 109 -14.66 22.62 -21.42
C PRO A 109 -15.55 21.48 -21.91
N LYS A 110 -16.54 21.08 -21.10
CA LYS A 110 -17.49 19.99 -21.42
C LYS A 110 -16.87 18.62 -21.75
N SER A 111 -15.56 18.44 -21.61
CA SER A 111 -14.94 17.12 -21.71
C SER A 111 -15.42 16.22 -20.57
N ASN A 112 -15.32 14.90 -20.78
CA ASN A 112 -15.58 13.93 -19.72
C ASN A 112 -14.72 14.21 -18.48
N GLU A 113 -13.45 14.56 -18.68
CA GLU A 113 -12.54 14.93 -17.61
C GLU A 113 -13.04 16.16 -16.83
N HIS A 114 -13.49 17.21 -17.53
CA HIS A 114 -14.09 18.38 -16.89
C HIS A 114 -15.30 18.00 -16.04
N TYR A 115 -16.20 17.17 -16.57
CA TYR A 115 -17.38 16.69 -15.85
C TYR A 115 -17.02 15.87 -14.61
N VAL A 116 -16.06 14.95 -14.74
CA VAL A 116 -15.61 14.10 -13.63
C VAL A 116 -14.98 14.93 -12.52
N LEU A 117 -14.14 15.90 -12.86
CA LEU A 117 -13.51 16.79 -11.87
C LEU A 117 -14.54 17.67 -11.15
N ASN A 118 -15.57 18.16 -11.84
CA ASN A 118 -16.62 18.94 -11.19
C ASN A 118 -17.44 18.07 -10.23
N ARG A 119 -17.83 16.86 -10.65
CA ARG A 119 -18.53 15.91 -9.77
C ARG A 119 -17.69 15.54 -8.55
N LEU A 120 -16.38 15.41 -8.73
CA LEU A 120 -15.46 15.13 -7.63
C LEU A 120 -15.37 16.30 -6.66
N ASP A 121 -15.33 17.55 -7.16
CA ASP A 121 -15.38 18.76 -6.33
C ASP A 121 -16.72 18.87 -5.58
N ASP A 122 -17.84 18.62 -6.24
CA ASP A 122 -19.18 18.67 -5.63
C ASP A 122 -19.32 17.66 -4.48
N ALA A 123 -18.82 16.44 -4.68
CA ALA A 123 -18.97 15.36 -3.70
C ALA A 123 -17.94 15.42 -2.55
N LEU A 124 -16.69 15.76 -2.86
CA LEU A 124 -15.56 15.58 -1.93
C LEU A 124 -14.68 16.84 -1.82
N GLY A 125 -15.01 17.94 -2.48
CA GLY A 125 -14.18 19.15 -2.55
C GLY A 125 -13.91 19.82 -1.20
N LYS A 126 -14.82 19.67 -0.23
CA LYS A 126 -14.66 20.19 1.15
C LYS A 126 -13.84 19.25 2.04
N THR A 127 -13.60 18.02 1.61
CA THR A 127 -12.86 17.02 2.38
C THR A 127 -11.39 17.36 2.35
N ILE A 128 -10.74 17.33 3.51
CA ILE A 128 -9.28 17.42 3.63
C ILE A 128 -8.67 16.21 2.92
N ALA A 129 -7.76 16.44 1.99
CA ALA A 129 -7.19 15.39 1.15
C ALA A 129 -6.52 14.28 1.97
N ALA A 130 -5.80 14.67 3.03
CA ALA A 130 -5.17 13.73 3.97
C ALA A 130 -6.18 12.86 4.78
N ARG A 131 -7.47 13.20 4.77
CA ARG A 131 -8.54 12.44 5.45
C ARG A 131 -9.37 11.58 4.50
N LEU A 132 -9.10 11.62 3.19
CA LEU A 132 -9.82 10.79 2.23
C LEU A 132 -9.55 9.31 2.49
N SER A 133 -10.62 8.54 2.62
CA SER A 133 -10.55 7.09 2.75
C SER A 133 -10.89 6.39 1.44
N THR A 134 -10.48 5.12 1.31
CA THR A 134 -10.90 4.24 0.21
C THR A 134 -12.43 4.16 0.10
N GLN A 135 -13.14 4.18 1.24
CA GLN A 135 -14.59 4.10 1.28
C GLN A 135 -15.25 5.32 0.63
N ASP A 136 -14.65 6.51 0.76
CA ASP A 136 -15.15 7.74 0.14
C ASP A 136 -15.05 7.67 -1.39
N ILE A 137 -13.95 7.09 -1.90
CA ILE A 137 -13.77 6.83 -3.33
C ILE A 137 -14.79 5.81 -3.84
N VAL A 138 -15.02 4.72 -3.11
CA VAL A 138 -16.03 3.70 -3.47
C VAL A 138 -17.43 4.31 -3.52
N ARG A 139 -17.79 5.14 -2.53
CA ARG A 139 -19.09 5.84 -2.50
C ARG A 139 -19.24 6.77 -3.70
N PHE A 140 -18.20 7.56 -4.00
CA PHE A 140 -18.20 8.44 -5.16
C PHE A 140 -18.38 7.67 -6.48
N ALA A 141 -17.63 6.57 -6.67
CA ALA A 141 -17.72 5.75 -7.86
C ALA A 141 -19.11 5.14 -8.06
N ARG A 142 -19.73 4.66 -6.97
CA ARG A 142 -21.10 4.11 -7.01
C ARG A 142 -22.15 5.17 -7.34
N ALA A 143 -22.02 6.39 -6.80
CA ALA A 143 -22.94 7.49 -7.08
C ALA A 143 -22.80 8.09 -8.50
N ARG A 144 -21.77 7.67 -9.25
CA ARG A 144 -21.52 8.06 -10.64
C ARG A 144 -22.12 7.07 -11.66
N MET A 145 -22.36 5.82 -11.23
CA MET A 145 -23.03 4.78 -12.02
C MET A 145 -24.55 4.99 -11.98
#